data_AF-A0A848ZWP3-F1
#
_entry.id   AF-A0A848ZWP3-F1
#
_cell.length_a   1.000
_cell.length_b   1.000
_cell.length_c   1.000
_cell.angle_alpha   90.00
_cell.angle_beta   90.00
_cell.angle_gamma   90.00
#
_symmetry.space_group_name_H-M   'P 1'
#
loop_
_entity.id
_entity.type
_entity.pdbx_description
1 polymer ?
#
loop_
_entity_poly.entity_id
_entity_poly.type
_entity_poly.pdbx_seq_one_letter_code
_entity_poly.pdbx_strand_id
1 'polypeptide(L)'
;MSENLISRAIEILDANYQDGGFTIPSKGLYPFQWKWDSGFIAIGFAHYDIKKAKAEIKTLLDAQWENGFIPHIVFHSEDDSYFPGA
;
A
#
# COMPACT_ATOMS: atom_id res chain seq x y z
N MET A 1 -14.93 23.62 0.44
CA MET A 1 -13.54 23.50 -0.07
C MET A 1 -12.84 22.26 0.51
N SER A 2 -12.96 21.99 1.81
CA SER A 2 -12.43 20.77 2.46
C SER A 2 -13.07 19.46 1.97
N GLU A 3 -14.39 19.39 1.79
CA GLU A 3 -15.08 18.18 1.31
C GLU A 3 -14.55 17.69 -0.04
N ASN A 4 -14.20 18.62 -0.94
CA ASN A 4 -13.63 18.27 -2.23
C ASN A 4 -12.23 17.64 -2.11
N LEU A 5 -11.41 18.08 -1.14
CA LEU A 5 -10.09 17.50 -0.88
C LEU A 5 -10.18 16.10 -0.27
N ILE A 6 -11.14 15.87 0.64
CA ILE A 6 -11.34 14.55 1.25
C ILE A 6 -11.80 13.54 0.20
N SER A 7 -12.81 13.88 -0.60
CA SER A 7 -13.27 13.00 -1.68
C SER A 7 -12.15 12.69 -2.66
N ARG A 8 -11.32 13.69 -3.02
CA ARG A 8 -10.18 13.47 -3.91
C ARG A 8 -9.10 12.59 -3.28
N ALA A 9 -8.85 12.70 -1.98
CA ALA A 9 -7.89 11.84 -1.28
C ALA A 9 -8.38 10.38 -1.24
N ILE A 10 -9.67 10.17 -1.00
CA ILE A 10 -10.30 8.83 -1.04
C ILE A 10 -10.17 8.24 -2.45
N GLU A 11 -10.51 9.01 -3.49
CA GLU A 11 -10.37 8.58 -4.89
C GLU A 11 -8.93 8.13 -5.21
N ILE A 12 -7.92 8.84 -4.72
CA ILE A 12 -6.51 8.50 -4.95
C ILE A 12 -6.14 7.18 -4.25
N LEU A 13 -6.52 7.03 -2.98
CA LEU A 13 -6.25 5.80 -2.22
C LEU A 13 -6.93 4.59 -2.85
N ASP A 14 -8.21 4.73 -3.21
CA ASP A 14 -8.99 3.66 -3.83
C ASP A 14 -8.44 3.29 -5.22
N ALA A 15 -8.01 4.28 -6.00
CA ALA A 15 -7.46 4.02 -7.32
C ALA A 15 -6.11 3.29 -7.29
N ASN A 16 -5.36 3.38 -6.18
CA ASN A 16 -4.07 2.73 -5.99
C ASN A 16 -4.16 1.41 -5.22
N TYR A 17 -5.32 1.09 -4.64
CA TYR A 17 -5.54 -0.18 -3.95
C TYR A 17 -5.56 -1.34 -4.95
N GLN A 18 -4.85 -2.42 -4.66
CA GLN A 18 -4.73 -3.60 -5.51
C GLN A 18 -5.55 -4.78 -4.96
N ASP A 19 -6.00 -5.68 -5.84
CA ASP A 19 -6.76 -6.87 -5.46
C ASP A 19 -6.03 -7.80 -4.48
N GLY A 20 -4.69 -7.69 -4.40
CA GLY A 20 -3.84 -8.39 -3.43
C GLY A 20 -3.92 -7.85 -2.00
N GLY A 21 -4.70 -6.80 -1.74
CA GLY A 21 -4.89 -6.26 -0.39
C GLY A 21 -3.80 -5.30 0.07
N PHE A 22 -3.05 -4.72 -0.87
CA PHE A 22 -2.02 -3.72 -0.65
C PHE A 22 -2.23 -2.52 -1.58
N THR A 23 -1.52 -1.43 -1.32
CA THR A 23 -1.62 -0.21 -2.12
C THR A 23 -0.27 0.15 -2.70
N ILE A 24 -0.27 0.53 -3.98
CA ILE A 24 0.93 1.09 -4.61
C ILE A 24 1.09 2.56 -4.23
N PRO A 25 2.30 3.02 -3.86
CA PRO A 25 2.51 4.42 -3.48
C PRO A 25 2.20 5.41 -4.61
N SER A 26 2.52 5.03 -5.85
CA SER A 26 2.28 5.84 -7.03
C SER A 26 2.12 4.99 -8.28
N LYS A 27 1.06 5.25 -9.05
CA LYS A 27 0.85 4.62 -10.36
C LYS A 27 2.02 4.90 -11.28
N GLY A 28 2.58 3.84 -11.85
CA GLY A 28 3.61 3.88 -12.88
C GLY A 28 5.04 4.10 -12.40
N LEU A 29 5.27 4.42 -11.12
CA LEU A 29 6.62 4.56 -10.56
C LEU A 29 6.95 3.51 -9.50
N TYR A 30 5.97 3.14 -8.67
CA TYR A 30 6.17 2.21 -7.57
C TYR A 30 5.12 1.10 -7.65
N PRO A 31 5.37 0.01 -8.39
CA PRO A 31 4.36 -1.03 -8.62
C PRO A 31 4.17 -1.99 -7.43
N PHE A 32 4.91 -1.80 -6.35
CA PHE A 32 4.96 -2.73 -5.21
C PHE A 32 4.47 -2.08 -3.92
N GLN A 33 4.32 -2.91 -2.88
CA GLN A 33 3.98 -2.43 -1.54
C GLN A 33 5.25 -1.96 -0.82
N TRP A 34 5.18 -0.78 -0.21
CA TRP A 34 6.31 -0.16 0.49
C TRP A 34 6.01 -0.01 1.97
N LYS A 35 6.95 -0.43 2.83
CA LYS A 35 6.71 -0.57 4.27
C LYS A 35 6.18 0.69 4.95
N TRP A 36 6.85 1.82 4.75
CA TRP A 36 6.45 3.05 5.43
C TRP A 36 5.20 3.66 4.80
N ASP A 37 5.14 3.65 3.47
CA ASP A 37 3.99 4.10 2.68
C ASP A 37 2.71 3.36 3.11
N SER A 38 2.74 2.04 3.21
CA SER A 38 1.64 1.22 3.71
C SER A 38 1.21 1.61 5.13
N GLY A 39 2.15 1.97 5.99
CA GLY A 39 1.83 2.48 7.34
C GLY A 39 0.98 3.75 7.30
N PHE A 40 1.35 4.73 6.46
CA PHE A 40 0.57 5.96 6.32
C PHE A 40 -0.73 5.75 5.53
N ILE A 41 -0.71 4.91 4.51
CA ILE A 41 -1.90 4.56 3.72
C ILE A 41 -2.95 3.89 4.62
N ALA A 42 -2.54 2.98 5.50
CA ALA A 42 -3.43 2.34 6.47
C ALA A 42 -4.08 3.36 7.41
N ILE A 43 -3.36 4.43 7.83
CA ILE A 43 -3.95 5.53 8.60
C ILE A 43 -5.03 6.24 7.76
N GLY A 44 -4.75 6.51 6.48
CA GLY A 44 -5.72 7.08 5.54
C GLY A 44 -6.98 6.24 5.41
N PHE A 45 -6.84 4.93 5.18
CA PHE A 45 -7.96 4.00 5.15
C PHE A 45 -8.71 3.92 6.48
N ALA A 46 -8.03 4.00 7.63
CA ALA A 46 -8.68 3.89 8.93
C ALA A 46 -9.77 4.97 9.17
N HIS A 47 -9.73 6.07 8.42
CA HIS A 47 -10.76 7.11 8.47
C HIS A 47 -12.08 6.75 7.77
N TYR A 48 -12.10 5.80 6.82
CA TYR A 48 -13.30 5.50 6.02
C TYR A 48 -13.52 4.03 5.66
N ASP A 49 -12.47 3.20 5.62
CA ASP A 49 -12.52 1.76 5.36
C ASP A 49 -11.50 1.00 6.22
N ILE A 50 -11.93 0.61 7.42
CA ILE A 50 -11.09 -0.14 8.36
C ILE A 50 -10.71 -1.54 7.83
N LYS A 51 -11.46 -2.11 6.87
CA LYS A 51 -11.13 -3.42 6.30
C LYS A 51 -9.90 -3.29 5.40
N LYS A 52 -9.86 -2.25 4.55
CA LYS A 52 -8.66 -1.94 3.75
C LYS A 52 -7.46 -1.62 4.61
N ALA A 53 -7.63 -0.82 5.67
CA ALA A 53 -6.55 -0.50 6.60
C ALA A 53 -5.91 -1.76 7.23
N LYS A 54 -6.74 -2.72 7.65
CA LYS A 54 -6.26 -3.99 8.20
C LYS A 54 -5.60 -4.87 7.14
N ALA A 55 -6.16 -4.92 5.93
CA ALA A 55 -5.59 -5.67 4.82
C ALA A 55 -4.18 -5.15 4.47
N GLU A 56 -4.02 -3.82 4.38
CA GLU A 56 -2.72 -3.17 4.07
C GLU A 56 -1.63 -3.56 5.08
N ILE A 57 -1.95 -3.56 6.38
CA ILE A 57 -0.99 -3.96 7.42
C ILE A 57 -0.78 -5.48 7.42
N LYS A 58 -1.83 -6.26 7.18
CA LYS A 58 -1.72 -7.73 7.14
C LYS A 58 -0.78 -8.17 6.03
N THR A 59 -0.94 -7.66 4.81
CA THR A 59 -0.09 -8.02 3.66
C THR A 59 1.37 -7.64 3.88
N LEU A 60 1.62 -6.52 4.56
CA LEU A 60 2.97 -6.13 4.97
C LEU A 60 3.58 -7.09 6.01
N LEU A 61 2.78 -7.54 6.98
CA LEU A 61 3.23 -8.48 8.02
C LEU A 61 3.36 -9.92 7.49
N ASP A 62 2.58 -10.32 6.50
CA ASP A 62 2.71 -11.62 5.83
C ASP A 62 4.08 -11.75 5.11
N ALA A 63 4.72 -10.62 4.77
CA ALA A 63 6.05 -10.57 4.17
C ALA A 63 7.21 -10.52 5.19
N GLN A 64 6.89 -10.58 6.49
CA GLN A 64 7.90 -10.62 7.55
C GLN A 64 8.74 -11.89 7.44
N TRP A 65 10.06 -11.74 7.50
CA TRP A 65 11.00 -12.87 7.48
C TRP A 65 10.96 -13.62 8.81
N GLU A 66 11.46 -14.87 8.82
CA GLU A 66 11.50 -15.71 10.02
C GLU A 66 12.23 -15.08 11.20
N ASN A 67 13.19 -14.18 10.94
CA ASN A 67 13.94 -13.45 11.97
C ASN A 67 13.21 -12.19 12.49
N GLY A 68 11.98 -11.93 12.03
CA GLY A 68 11.18 -10.77 12.41
C GLY A 68 11.42 -9.51 11.59
N PHE A 69 12.33 -9.52 10.61
CA PHE A 69 12.57 -8.38 9.73
C PHE A 69 11.39 -8.19 8.76
N ILE A 70 10.85 -6.96 8.71
CA ILE A 70 9.85 -6.58 7.71
C ILE A 70 10.58 -5.81 6.60
N PRO A 71 10.62 -6.34 5.37
CA PRO A 71 11.35 -5.72 4.26
C PRO A 71 10.75 -4.36 3.90
N HIS A 72 11.58 -3.51 3.28
CA HIS A 72 11.14 -2.18 2.86
C HIS A 72 10.18 -2.24 1.66
N ILE A 73 10.34 -3.25 0.80
CA ILE A 73 9.56 -3.48 -0.42
C ILE A 73 9.04 -4.92 -0.36
N VAL A 74 7.75 -5.11 -0.66
CA VAL A 74 7.13 -6.44 -0.84
C VAL A 74 6.71 -6.58 -2.29
N PHE A 75 7.36 -7.50 -3.00
CA PHE A 75 7.10 -7.84 -4.39
C PHE A 75 5.97 -8.88 -4.45
N HIS A 76 4.72 -8.43 -4.63
CA HIS A 76 3.54 -9.31 -4.72
C HIS A 76 3.38 -9.96 -6.12
N SER A 77 4.06 -9.44 -7.12
CA SER A 77 4.09 -9.93 -8.49
C SER A 77 5.45 -9.65 -9.12
N GLU A 78 5.83 -10.41 -10.14
CA GLU A 78 6.95 -10.06 -11.01
C GLU A 78 6.57 -8.85 -11.87
N ASP A 79 7.33 -7.76 -11.77
CA ASP A 79 7.17 -6.56 -12.59
C ASP A 79 8.56 -5.99 -12.93
N ASP A 80 8.89 -6.01 -14.22
CA ASP A 80 10.20 -5.59 -14.75
C ASP A 80 10.36 -4.06 -14.84
N SER A 81 9.32 -3.28 -14.52
CA SER A 81 9.33 -1.82 -14.65
C SER A 81 10.08 -1.08 -13.54
N TYR A 82 10.47 -1.77 -12.46
CA TYR A 82 11.13 -1.17 -11.29
C TYR A 82 12.51 -1.77 -11.01
N PHE A 83 13.49 -0.90 -10.73
CA PHE A 83 14.86 -1.29 -10.38
C PHE A 83 15.34 -0.59 -9.09
N PRO A 84 16.04 -1.29 -8.17
CA PRO A 84 16.39 -2.72 -8.22
C PRO A 84 15.16 -3.62 -7.98
N GLY A 85 15.01 -4.65 -8.82
CA GLY A 85 13.93 -5.64 -8.74
C GLY A 85 14.14 -6.67 -7.64
N ALA A 86 13.25 -7.67 -7.58
CA ALA A 86 13.30 -8.78 -6.64
C ALA A 86 14.53 -9.68 -6.85
#